data_AF-A0A928IEJ6-F1
#
_entry.id   AF-A0A928IEJ6-F1
#
_cell.length_a   1.000
_cell.length_b   1.000
_cell.length_c   1.000
_cell.angle_alpha   90.00
_cell.angle_beta   90.00
_cell.angle_gamma   90.00
#
_symmetry.space_group_name_H-M   'P 1'
#
loop_
_entity.id
_entity.type
_entity.pdbx_description
1 polymer ?
#
loop_
_entity_poly.entity_id
_entity_poly.type
_entity_poly.pdbx_seq_one_letter_code
_entity_poly.pdbx_strand_id
1 'polypeptide(L)'
;MLIGLFFVMVTSIVRALSCRRLLPMLTFVVTAIEMMYFGIVDNSSSKDKLLTKICVLVLTAFIAVLLFFSYNFIYKPEAPYLSNGRDTLWDTQAEELADEICAGCETDEEKVRAFYDWIVSNFEYDHDCYPIFQYFDVRKTLQTKQGICFDFSHLFAAFCRSQNIPCYAVDGTPYDRSKEPHTWNRV
;
A
#
# COMPACT_ATOMS: atom_id res chain seq x y z
N MET A 1 24.36 -11.60 -14.35
CA MET A 1 23.81 -10.23 -14.22
C MET A 1 22.40 -10.14 -14.82
N LEU A 2 22.19 -10.38 -16.13
CA LEU A 2 20.84 -10.37 -16.75
C LEU A 2 19.82 -11.30 -16.07
N ILE A 3 20.23 -12.53 -15.72
CA ILE A 3 19.34 -13.49 -15.02
C ILE A 3 18.90 -12.93 -13.66
N GLY A 4 19.80 -12.26 -12.93
CA GLY A 4 19.47 -11.63 -11.64
C GLY A 4 18.47 -10.48 -11.80
N LEU A 5 18.66 -9.63 -12.81
CA LEU A 5 17.73 -8.54 -13.12
C LEU A 5 16.35 -9.05 -13.53
N PHE A 6 16.29 -10.16 -14.27
CA PHE A 6 15.03 -10.82 -14.63
C PHE A 6 14.28 -11.31 -13.39
N PHE A 7 14.97 -11.95 -12.42
CA PHE A 7 14.36 -12.36 -11.16
C PHE A 7 13.85 -11.17 -10.33
N VAL A 8 14.62 -10.07 -10.26
CA VAL A 8 14.17 -8.84 -9.59
C VAL A 8 12.94 -8.28 -10.29
N MET A 9 12.93 -8.21 -11.62
CA MET A 9 11.79 -7.73 -12.40
C MET A 9 10.53 -8.57 -12.15
N VAL A 10 10.63 -9.90 -12.21
CA VAL A 10 9.50 -10.81 -11.95
C VAL A 10 8.99 -10.68 -10.51
N THR A 11 9.89 -10.63 -9.53
CA THR A 11 9.48 -10.46 -8.12
C THR A 11 8.87 -9.08 -7.84
N SER A 12 9.34 -8.03 -8.51
CA SER A 12 8.73 -6.70 -8.49
C SER A 12 7.34 -6.69 -9.12
N ILE A 13 7.14 -7.38 -10.25
CA ILE A 13 5.81 -7.53 -10.89
C ILE A 13 4.85 -8.25 -9.95
N VAL A 14 5.26 -9.41 -9.42
CA VAL A 14 4.42 -10.20 -8.49
C VAL A 14 4.05 -9.36 -7.28
N ARG A 15 5.01 -8.66 -6.67
CA ARG A 15 4.73 -7.76 -5.54
C ARG A 15 3.85 -6.57 -5.91
N ALA A 16 4.04 -6.00 -7.09
CA ALA A 16 3.23 -4.87 -7.54
C ALA A 16 1.77 -5.28 -7.77
N LEU A 17 1.55 -6.46 -8.37
CA LEU A 17 0.22 -7.03 -8.61
C LEU A 17 -0.45 -7.49 -7.31
N SER A 18 0.30 -8.15 -6.42
CA SER A 18 -0.24 -8.65 -5.15
C SER A 18 -0.53 -7.54 -4.14
N CYS A 19 0.33 -6.52 -4.06
CA CYS A 19 0.17 -5.44 -3.08
C CYS A 19 -0.64 -4.25 -3.63
N ARG A 20 -0.87 -4.15 -4.95
CA ARG A 20 -1.48 -2.98 -5.61
C ARG A 20 -0.86 -1.63 -5.22
N ARG A 21 0.45 -1.62 -4.91
CA ARG A 21 1.21 -0.44 -4.45
C ARG A 21 2.04 0.16 -5.58
N LEU A 22 2.24 1.49 -5.53
CA LEU A 22 3.04 2.24 -6.51
C LEU A 22 4.55 1.95 -6.44
N LEU A 23 5.09 1.73 -5.25
CA LEU A 23 6.54 1.63 -5.05
C LEU A 23 7.18 0.40 -5.75
N PRO A 24 6.58 -0.82 -5.70
CA PRO A 24 7.06 -1.96 -6.48
C PRO A 24 6.97 -1.76 -8.00
N MET A 25 6.02 -0.95 -8.50
CA MET A 25 5.91 -0.60 -9.92
C MET A 25 7.10 0.26 -10.38
N LEU A 26 7.57 1.18 -9.53
CA LEU A 26 8.76 1.99 -9.83
C LEU A 26 10.00 1.10 -10.00
N THR A 27 10.15 0.08 -9.14
CA THR A 27 11.29 -0.86 -9.22
C THR A 27 11.26 -1.68 -10.51
N PHE A 28 10.06 -2.07 -10.97
CA PHE A 28 9.88 -2.75 -12.25
C PHE A 28 10.31 -1.86 -13.44
N VAL A 29 9.88 -0.61 -13.50
CA VAL A 29 10.22 0.29 -14.61
C VAL A 29 11.73 0.49 -14.71
N VAL A 30 12.41 0.70 -13.58
CA VAL A 30 13.86 0.93 -13.59
C VAL A 30 14.64 -0.34 -13.99
N THR A 31 14.23 -1.52 -13.54
CA THR A 31 14.86 -2.79 -13.94
C THR A 31 14.63 -3.13 -15.41
N ALA A 32 13.45 -2.81 -15.97
CA ALA A 32 13.17 -2.98 -17.39
C ALA A 32 14.04 -2.06 -18.26
N ILE A 33 14.21 -0.79 -17.84
CA ILE A 33 15.10 0.18 -18.52
C ILE A 33 16.54 -0.34 -18.50
N GLU A 34 17.03 -0.85 -17.37
CA GLU A 34 18.38 -1.45 -17.30
C GLU A 34 18.53 -2.63 -18.27
N MET A 35 17.56 -3.54 -18.34
CA MET A 35 17.61 -4.69 -19.24
C MET A 35 17.63 -4.28 -20.73
N MET A 36 16.83 -3.28 -21.12
CA MET A 36 16.86 -2.73 -22.48
C MET A 36 18.22 -2.10 -22.80
N TYR A 37 18.82 -1.39 -21.84
CA TYR A 37 20.11 -0.74 -22.02
C TYR A 37 21.25 -1.76 -22.22
N PHE A 38 21.25 -2.85 -21.46
CA PHE A 38 22.22 -3.95 -21.65
C PHE A 38 22.07 -4.65 -23.00
N GLY A 39 20.84 -4.87 -23.47
CA GLY A 39 20.58 -5.50 -24.77
C GLY A 39 21.04 -4.64 -25.96
N ILE A 40 21.00 -3.31 -25.83
CA ILE A 40 21.44 -2.38 -26.88
C ILE A 40 22.97 -2.22 -26.89
N VAL A 41 23.62 -2.19 -25.72
CA VAL A 41 25.05 -1.87 -25.61
C VAL A 41 25.99 -3.05 -25.89
N ASP A 42 25.53 -4.31 -25.78
CA ASP A 42 26.37 -5.47 -26.10
C ASP A 42 26.93 -5.42 -27.55
N ASN A 43 26.31 -4.61 -28.41
CA ASN A 43 26.66 -4.44 -29.81
C ASN A 43 27.45 -3.14 -30.15
N SER A 44 27.92 -2.35 -29.17
CA SER A 44 28.54 -1.02 -29.39
C SER A 44 30.05 -0.90 -29.07
N SER A 45 30.64 0.26 -29.41
CA SER A 45 32.09 0.51 -29.45
C SER A 45 32.77 0.57 -28.06
N SER A 46 34.09 0.42 -28.01
CA SER A 46 34.91 0.36 -26.77
C SER A 46 34.76 1.58 -25.84
N LYS A 47 34.57 2.80 -26.37
CA LYS A 47 34.33 4.00 -25.56
C LYS A 47 32.92 4.04 -24.97
N ASP A 48 31.94 3.54 -25.71
CA ASP A 48 30.54 3.40 -25.25
C ASP A 48 30.43 2.41 -24.09
N LYS A 49 31.35 1.42 -24.03
CA LYS A 49 31.41 0.45 -22.93
C LYS A 49 31.78 1.06 -21.58
N LEU A 50 32.61 2.12 -21.51
CA LEU A 50 32.96 2.75 -20.23
C LEU A 50 31.82 3.63 -19.71
N LEU A 51 31.27 4.50 -20.57
CA LEU A 51 30.11 5.34 -20.23
C LEU A 51 28.92 4.48 -19.80
N THR A 52 28.66 3.38 -20.52
CA THR A 52 27.58 2.46 -20.16
C THR A 52 27.81 1.82 -18.80
N LYS A 53 29.03 1.37 -18.49
CA LYS A 53 29.34 0.80 -17.16
C LYS A 53 29.03 1.80 -16.05
N ILE A 54 29.30 3.09 -16.26
CA ILE A 54 28.98 4.15 -15.29
C ILE A 54 27.46 4.33 -15.18
N CYS A 55 26.73 4.43 -16.30
CA CYS A 55 25.28 4.58 -16.29
C CYS A 55 24.57 3.40 -15.61
N VAL A 56 24.98 2.18 -15.90
CA VAL A 56 24.49 0.96 -15.25
C VAL A 56 24.74 1.01 -13.74
N LEU A 57 25.95 1.37 -13.31
CA LEU A 57 26.29 1.39 -11.88
C LEU A 57 25.44 2.42 -11.13
N VAL A 58 25.18 3.57 -11.74
CA VAL A 58 24.27 4.61 -11.20
C VAL A 58 22.83 4.12 -11.12
N LEU A 59 22.30 3.48 -12.17
CA LEU A 59 20.94 2.91 -12.19
C LEU A 59 20.79 1.80 -11.15
N THR A 60 21.78 0.91 -11.03
CA THR A 60 21.75 -0.20 -10.07
C THR A 60 21.83 0.33 -8.64
N ALA A 61 22.64 1.37 -8.40
CA ALA A 61 22.66 2.05 -7.10
C ALA A 61 21.30 2.69 -6.78
N PHE A 62 20.65 3.32 -7.77
CA PHE A 62 19.31 3.90 -7.59
C PHE A 62 18.26 2.84 -7.28
N ILE A 63 18.28 1.68 -7.96
CA ILE A 63 17.42 0.53 -7.65
C ILE A 63 17.65 0.05 -6.22
N ALA A 64 18.92 -0.11 -5.81
CA ALA A 64 19.25 -0.54 -4.46
C ALA A 64 18.72 0.44 -3.39
N VAL A 65 18.80 1.74 -3.65
CA VAL A 65 18.23 2.79 -2.78
C VAL A 65 16.70 2.68 -2.73
N LEU A 66 16.03 2.54 -3.88
CA LEU A 66 14.57 2.35 -3.91
C LEU A 66 14.12 1.09 -3.17
N LEU A 67 14.84 -0.02 -3.34
CA LEU A 67 14.59 -1.27 -2.61
C LEU A 67 14.83 -1.11 -1.11
N PHE A 68 15.87 -0.37 -0.70
CA PHE A 68 16.16 -0.07 0.71
C PHE A 68 15.05 0.79 1.32
N PHE A 69 14.60 1.85 0.65
CA PHE A 69 13.47 2.65 1.11
C PHE A 69 12.18 1.82 1.19
N SER A 70 11.92 1.00 0.18
CA SER A 70 10.78 0.08 0.17
C SER A 70 10.83 -0.90 1.34
N TYR A 71 12.00 -1.49 1.61
CA TYR A 71 12.20 -2.41 2.72
C TYR A 71 11.97 -1.73 4.07
N ASN A 72 12.57 -0.55 4.31
CA ASN A 72 12.38 0.16 5.57
C ASN A 72 10.93 0.63 5.75
N PHE A 73 10.28 1.07 4.67
CA PHE A 73 8.88 1.50 4.71
C PHE A 73 7.92 0.34 4.98
N ILE A 74 8.17 -0.85 4.41
CA ILE A 74 7.29 -2.03 4.56
C ILE A 74 7.58 -2.80 5.85
N TYR A 75 8.85 -3.00 6.20
CA TYR A 75 9.25 -3.96 7.25
C TYR A 75 9.66 -3.34 8.58
N LYS A 76 9.85 -2.01 8.67
CA LYS A 76 10.35 -1.37 9.90
C LYS A 76 9.49 -0.18 10.37
N PRO A 77 8.23 -0.41 10.80
CA PRO A 77 7.48 0.60 11.53
C PRO A 77 7.96 0.70 12.99
N GLU A 78 8.13 1.92 13.50
CA GLU A 78 8.59 2.20 14.88
C GLU A 78 7.52 1.89 15.95
N ALA A 79 6.27 1.61 15.56
CA ALA A 79 5.19 1.15 16.43
C ALA A 79 4.26 0.19 15.66
N PRO A 80 4.58 -1.12 15.58
CA PRO A 80 3.84 -2.09 14.75
C PRO A 80 2.36 -2.19 15.09
N TYR A 81 1.97 -1.83 16.31
CA TYR A 81 0.62 -2.00 16.85
C TYR A 81 -0.31 -0.80 16.71
N LEU A 82 0.24 0.41 16.63
CA LEU A 82 -0.50 1.62 16.21
C LEU A 82 -0.41 1.83 14.69
N SER A 83 0.49 1.13 14.02
CA SER A 83 0.72 1.23 12.57
C SER A 83 1.02 -0.13 11.94
N ASN A 84 -0.03 -0.85 11.54
CA ASN A 84 0.16 -1.79 10.45
C ASN A 84 0.19 -0.97 9.16
N GLY A 85 1.41 -0.62 8.73
CA GLY A 85 1.70 0.25 7.61
C GLY A 85 1.35 1.71 7.89
N ARG A 86 2.28 2.63 7.61
CA ARG A 86 1.98 4.06 7.40
C ARG A 86 1.11 4.31 6.16
N ASP A 87 0.46 3.26 5.66
CA ASP A 87 -0.29 3.35 4.43
C ASP A 87 -1.62 4.05 4.70
N THR A 88 -2.34 3.73 5.79
CA THR A 88 -3.60 4.42 6.11
C THR A 88 -3.33 5.90 6.41
N LEU A 89 -3.76 6.78 5.52
CA LEU A 89 -3.61 8.22 5.64
C LEU A 89 -4.95 8.83 6.03
N TRP A 90 -4.94 9.66 7.06
CA TRP A 90 -6.06 10.49 7.48
C TRP A 90 -5.54 11.88 7.85
N ASP A 91 -6.44 12.84 7.93
CA ASP A 91 -6.14 14.22 8.33
C ASP A 91 -7.04 14.66 9.49
N THR A 92 -6.85 15.91 9.91
CA THR A 92 -7.59 16.49 11.05
C THR A 92 -9.11 16.43 10.88
N GLN A 93 -9.65 16.47 9.66
CA GLN A 93 -11.11 16.36 9.46
C GLN A 93 -11.62 14.96 9.80
N ALA A 94 -10.85 13.92 9.49
CA ALA A 94 -11.19 12.56 9.87
C ALA A 94 -11.04 12.34 11.39
N GLU A 95 -10.12 13.05 12.04
CA GLU A 95 -9.95 13.04 13.51
C GLU A 95 -11.15 13.69 14.21
N GLU A 96 -11.53 14.90 13.79
CA GLU A 96 -12.69 15.63 14.30
C GLU A 96 -13.99 14.84 14.14
N LEU A 97 -14.16 14.16 13.00
CA LEU A 97 -15.30 13.30 12.75
C LEU A 97 -15.30 12.07 13.68
N ALA A 98 -14.14 11.47 13.95
CA ALA A 98 -14.05 10.37 14.91
C ALA A 98 -14.41 10.83 16.33
N ASP A 99 -13.95 12.02 16.73
CA ASP A 99 -14.32 12.64 18.01
C ASP A 99 -15.84 12.83 18.11
N GLU A 100 -16.48 13.31 17.04
CA GLU A 100 -17.94 13.50 16.98
C GLU A 100 -18.70 12.17 17.09
N ILE A 101 -18.31 11.16 16.31
CA ILE A 101 -19.00 9.86 16.28
C ILE A 101 -18.95 9.18 17.65
N CYS A 102 -17.82 9.30 18.35
CA CYS A 102 -17.61 8.66 19.64
C CYS A 102 -17.89 9.58 20.85
N ALA A 103 -18.54 10.72 20.61
CA ALA A 103 -18.90 11.65 21.66
C ALA A 103 -19.80 10.96 22.70
N GLY A 104 -19.32 10.91 23.95
CA GLY A 104 -20.02 10.26 25.06
C GLY A 104 -19.73 8.77 25.23
N CYS A 105 -18.90 8.15 24.38
CA CYS A 105 -18.35 6.82 24.65
C CYS A 105 -17.30 6.91 25.77
N GLU A 106 -17.36 5.99 26.73
CA GLU A 106 -16.44 5.94 27.87
C GLU A 106 -15.35 4.88 27.68
N THR A 107 -15.62 3.84 26.88
CA THR A 107 -14.72 2.71 26.66
C THR A 107 -14.28 2.56 25.21
N ASP A 108 -13.10 1.96 24.98
CA ASP A 108 -12.60 1.67 23.64
C ASP A 108 -13.57 0.77 22.85
N GLU A 109 -14.25 -0.17 23.52
CA GLU A 109 -15.25 -1.04 22.90
C GLU A 109 -16.46 -0.24 22.38
N GLU A 110 -16.96 0.73 23.15
CA GLU A 110 -18.05 1.61 22.72
C GLU A 110 -17.63 2.47 21.54
N LYS A 111 -16.42 3.05 21.56
CA LYS A 111 -15.88 3.83 20.43
C LYS A 111 -15.79 2.98 19.17
N VAL A 112 -15.20 1.78 19.28
CA VAL A 112 -15.08 0.80 18.19
C VAL A 112 -16.44 0.47 17.60
N ARG A 113 -17.44 0.22 18.44
CA ARG A 113 -18.79 -0.09 18.00
C ARG A 113 -19.45 1.11 17.30
N ALA A 114 -19.31 2.31 17.85
CA ALA A 114 -19.82 3.53 17.24
C ALA A 114 -19.25 3.76 15.84
N PHE A 115 -17.94 3.56 15.64
CA PHE A 115 -17.31 3.66 14.33
C PHE A 115 -17.84 2.62 13.34
N TYR A 116 -17.98 1.37 13.76
CA TYR A 116 -18.54 0.32 12.92
C TYR A 116 -19.98 0.64 12.49
N ASP A 117 -20.85 0.96 13.45
CA ASP A 117 -22.27 1.26 13.20
C ASP A 117 -22.42 2.49 12.30
N TRP A 118 -21.58 3.51 12.50
CA TRP A 118 -21.58 4.71 11.67
C TRP A 118 -21.15 4.41 10.22
N ILE A 119 -20.07 3.65 10.00
CA ILE A 119 -19.63 3.29 8.64
C ILE A 119 -20.70 2.48 7.91
N VAL A 120 -21.26 1.45 8.55
CA VAL A 120 -22.30 0.60 7.94
C VAL A 120 -23.56 1.41 7.58
N SER A 121 -23.88 2.43 8.38
CA SER A 121 -25.10 3.24 8.17
C SER A 121 -24.94 4.37 7.14
N ASN A 122 -23.71 4.80 6.84
CA ASN A 122 -23.45 6.01 6.05
C ASN A 122 -22.79 5.75 4.69
N PHE A 123 -22.38 4.52 4.39
CA PHE A 123 -21.59 4.19 3.20
C PHE A 123 -22.19 3.02 2.44
N GLU A 124 -22.09 3.08 1.11
CA GLU A 124 -22.55 2.02 0.22
C GLU A 124 -21.39 1.21 -0.34
N TYR A 125 -21.55 -0.12 -0.41
CA TYR A 125 -20.55 -0.99 -1.01
C TYR A 125 -20.53 -0.83 -2.54
N ASP A 126 -19.37 -0.57 -3.12
CA ASP A 126 -19.19 -0.47 -4.56
C ASP A 126 -18.88 -1.84 -5.17
N HIS A 127 -19.93 -2.56 -5.60
CA HIS A 127 -19.79 -3.89 -6.20
C HIS A 127 -19.15 -3.88 -7.60
N ASP A 128 -19.13 -2.72 -8.28
CA ASP A 128 -18.60 -2.58 -9.64
C ASP A 128 -17.15 -2.03 -9.65
N CYS A 129 -16.58 -1.77 -8.47
CA CYS A 129 -15.24 -1.21 -8.32
C CYS A 129 -14.14 -2.27 -8.34
N TYR A 130 -13.36 -2.26 -9.42
CA TYR A 130 -12.19 -3.12 -9.60
C TYR A 130 -10.92 -2.28 -9.79
N PRO A 131 -10.40 -1.65 -8.72
CA PRO A 131 -9.35 -0.67 -8.86
C PRO A 131 -8.01 -1.35 -9.16
N ILE A 132 -7.29 -0.89 -10.20
CA ILE A 132 -5.93 -1.40 -10.50
C ILE A 132 -4.97 -1.06 -9.34
N PHE A 133 -5.16 0.10 -8.72
CA PHE A 133 -4.39 0.58 -7.57
C PHE A 133 -5.32 1.01 -6.44
N GLN A 134 -4.92 0.71 -5.21
CA GLN A 134 -5.66 1.13 -4.04
C GLN A 134 -5.03 2.36 -3.40
N TYR A 135 -5.89 3.29 -2.99
CA TYR A 135 -5.51 4.52 -2.32
C TYR A 135 -5.80 4.35 -0.84
N PHE A 136 -4.78 4.56 -0.02
CA PHE A 136 -4.90 4.37 1.42
C PHE A 136 -5.37 5.63 2.15
N ASP A 137 -5.66 6.70 1.41
CA ASP A 137 -6.19 7.96 1.93
C ASP A 137 -7.70 7.88 2.11
N VAL A 138 -8.14 7.95 3.36
CA VAL A 138 -9.55 7.76 3.74
C VAL A 138 -10.44 8.92 3.30
N ARG A 139 -9.87 10.07 2.90
CA ARG A 139 -10.65 11.20 2.36
C ARG A 139 -11.47 10.81 1.15
N LYS A 140 -10.91 9.96 0.28
CA LYS A 140 -11.63 9.46 -0.90
C LYS A 140 -12.95 8.84 -0.45
N THR A 141 -12.88 7.86 0.46
CA THR A 141 -14.06 7.15 0.98
C THR A 141 -15.03 8.11 1.65
N LEU A 142 -14.53 9.01 2.52
CA LEU A 142 -15.36 10.00 3.22
C LEU A 142 -16.12 10.93 2.26
N GLN A 143 -15.50 11.32 1.14
CA GLN A 143 -16.08 12.19 0.12
C GLN A 143 -17.06 11.45 -0.79
N THR A 144 -16.70 10.25 -1.25
CA THR A 144 -17.55 9.46 -2.17
C THR A 144 -18.71 8.80 -1.45
N LYS A 145 -18.60 8.58 -0.14
CA LYS A 145 -19.54 7.78 0.66
C LYS A 145 -19.75 6.36 0.12
N GLN A 146 -18.75 5.87 -0.63
CA GLN A 146 -18.81 4.60 -1.33
C GLN A 146 -17.41 3.99 -1.40
N GLY A 147 -17.32 2.66 -1.33
CA GLY A 147 -16.04 1.96 -1.43
C GLY A 147 -16.16 0.44 -1.34
N ILE A 148 -15.03 -0.24 -1.33
CA ILE A 148 -14.94 -1.70 -1.17
C ILE A 148 -14.40 -2.08 0.22
N CYS A 149 -14.29 -3.38 0.49
CA CYS A 149 -13.77 -3.91 1.78
C CYS A 149 -12.46 -3.25 2.25
N PHE A 150 -11.56 -2.94 1.32
CA PHE A 150 -10.31 -2.22 1.59
C PHE A 150 -10.54 -0.78 2.08
N ASP A 151 -11.39 -0.02 1.38
CA ASP A 151 -11.67 1.38 1.71
C ASP A 151 -12.30 1.48 3.12
N PHE A 152 -13.24 0.59 3.45
CA PHE A 152 -13.89 0.55 4.76
C PHE A 152 -12.94 0.10 5.87
N SER A 153 -12.10 -0.90 5.60
CA SER A 153 -11.12 -1.37 6.59
C SER A 153 -10.10 -0.29 6.95
N HIS A 154 -9.69 0.51 5.96
CA HIS A 154 -8.79 1.63 6.19
C HIS A 154 -9.46 2.82 6.87
N LEU A 155 -10.71 3.12 6.52
CA LEU A 155 -11.50 4.16 7.21
C LEU A 155 -11.70 3.80 8.70
N PHE A 156 -12.11 2.57 8.98
CA PHE A 156 -12.28 2.09 10.35
C PHE A 156 -10.96 2.13 11.13
N ALA A 157 -9.86 1.68 10.52
CA ALA A 157 -8.54 1.76 11.15
C ALA A 157 -8.11 3.21 11.43
N ALA A 158 -8.43 4.16 10.56
CA ALA A 158 -8.12 5.58 10.79
C ALA A 158 -8.87 6.13 12.01
N PHE A 159 -10.18 5.85 12.14
CA PHE A 159 -10.96 6.28 13.29
C PHE A 159 -10.49 5.66 14.61
N CYS A 160 -10.18 4.35 14.63
CA CYS A 160 -9.63 3.73 15.82
C CYS A 160 -8.28 4.36 16.21
N ARG A 161 -7.38 4.53 15.24
CA ARG A 161 -6.03 5.03 15.51
C ARG A 161 -6.01 6.51 15.90
N SER A 162 -6.91 7.34 15.37
CA SER A 162 -7.05 8.74 15.82
C SER A 162 -7.49 8.83 17.28
N GLN A 163 -8.24 7.83 17.76
CA GLN A 163 -8.62 7.68 19.17
C GLN A 163 -7.58 6.91 20.02
N ASN A 164 -6.38 6.67 19.51
CA ASN A 164 -5.32 5.87 20.17
C ASN A 164 -5.69 4.40 20.41
N ILE A 165 -6.67 3.85 19.68
CA ILE A 165 -7.05 2.44 19.75
C ILE A 165 -6.22 1.65 18.71
N PRO A 166 -5.42 0.65 19.13
CA PRO A 166 -4.66 -0.20 18.21
C PRO A 166 -5.58 -0.95 17.23
N CYS A 167 -5.45 -0.68 15.94
CA CYS A 167 -6.24 -1.37 14.91
C CYS A 167 -5.37 -1.69 13.68
N TYR A 168 -5.57 -2.87 13.11
CA TYR A 168 -4.78 -3.41 11.99
C TYR A 168 -5.72 -3.72 10.82
N ALA A 169 -5.45 -3.18 9.64
CA ALA A 169 -6.02 -3.70 8.40
C ALA A 169 -5.26 -4.97 8.00
N VAL A 170 -5.99 -6.01 7.61
CA VAL A 170 -5.48 -7.35 7.28
C VAL A 170 -6.08 -7.78 5.96
N ASP A 171 -5.22 -8.01 4.96
CA ASP A 171 -5.61 -8.59 3.68
C ASP A 171 -5.54 -10.11 3.74
N GLY A 172 -6.52 -10.78 3.13
CA GLY A 172 -6.53 -12.22 3.01
C GLY A 172 -7.61 -12.73 2.06
N THR A 173 -7.91 -14.01 2.18
CA THR A 173 -9.01 -14.65 1.45
C THR A 173 -9.89 -15.37 2.46
N PRO A 174 -11.22 -15.23 2.38
CA PRO A 174 -12.12 -15.97 3.24
C PRO A 174 -12.01 -17.47 2.93
N TYR A 175 -12.26 -18.29 3.95
CA TYR A 175 -12.19 -19.75 3.84
C TYR A 175 -13.32 -20.33 2.97
N ASP A 176 -14.37 -19.56 2.69
CA ASP A 176 -15.53 -20.01 1.93
C ASP A 176 -15.30 -20.09 0.40
N ARG A 177 -16.36 -20.46 -0.32
CA ARG A 177 -16.30 -20.75 -1.77
C ARG A 177 -15.99 -19.54 -2.65
N SER A 178 -16.13 -18.31 -2.16
CA SER A 178 -15.91 -17.11 -2.99
C SER A 178 -14.43 -16.97 -3.38
N LYS A 179 -13.49 -17.34 -2.49
CA LYS A 179 -12.03 -17.11 -2.64
C LYS A 179 -11.66 -15.68 -3.07
N GLU A 180 -12.59 -14.73 -2.96
CA GLU A 180 -12.36 -13.36 -3.39
C GLU A 180 -11.46 -12.67 -2.36
N PRO A 181 -10.43 -11.92 -2.79
CA PRO A 181 -9.60 -11.15 -1.88
C PRO A 181 -10.44 -10.23 -1.01
N HIS A 182 -10.18 -10.21 0.30
CA HIS A 182 -10.90 -9.41 1.26
C HIS A 182 -9.94 -8.73 2.24
N THR A 183 -10.32 -7.55 2.69
CA THR A 183 -9.61 -6.81 3.74
C THR A 183 -10.54 -6.64 4.93
N TRP A 184 -10.05 -6.89 6.15
CA TRP A 184 -10.79 -6.70 7.40
C TRP A 184 -9.90 -6.11 8.48
N ASN A 185 -10.51 -5.76 9.61
CA ASN A 185 -9.80 -5.22 10.77
C ASN A 185 -9.58 -6.27 11.87
N ARG A 186 -8.42 -6.19 12.51
CA ARG A 186 -8.20 -6.71 13.86
C ARG A 186 -8.07 -5.52 14.79
N VAL A 187 -8.95 -5.42 15.76
CA VAL A 187 -8.97 -4.40 16.81
C VAL A 187 -8.99 -5.10 18.17
#